data_AF-A0A4Y2CJP9-F1
#
_entry.id   AF-A0A4Y2CJP9-F1
#
_cell.length_a   1.000
_cell.length_b   1.000
_cell.length_c   1.000
_cell.angle_alpha   90.00
_cell.angle_beta   90.00
_cell.angle_gamma   90.00
#
_symmetry.space_group_name_H-M   'P 1'
#
loop_
_entity.id
_entity.type
_entity.pdbx_description
1 polymer ?
#
loop_
_entity_poly.entity_id
_entity_poly.type
_entity_poly.pdbx_seq_one_letter_code
_entity_poly.pdbx_strand_id
1 'polypeptide(L)'
;MSEVGAVQIPVYNRSDPALWFIMCESTFKLAVPKPITESVTKFNYVVSDLPPEIASLVRDILMNPDATDPYTHLKTELINRSSESSQREIRQLLSGEELGTRKPSDVVQKL
;
A
#
# COMPACT_ATOMS: atom_id res chain seq x y z
N MET A 1 -28.39 18.41 -15.53
CA MET A 1 -27.04 17.82 -15.43
C MET A 1 -26.92 17.29 -14.03
N SER A 2 -27.03 15.97 -13.84
CA SER A 2 -26.82 15.39 -12.51
C SER A 2 -25.33 15.48 -12.20
N GLU A 3 -24.98 16.10 -11.08
CA GLU A 3 -23.63 16.02 -10.53
C GLU A 3 -23.32 14.53 -10.32
N VAL A 4 -22.47 13.97 -11.18
CA VAL A 4 -21.90 12.65 -10.94
C VAL A 4 -20.93 12.87 -9.79
N GLY A 5 -21.36 12.49 -8.57
CA GLY A 5 -20.50 12.55 -7.40
C GLY A 5 -19.22 11.76 -7.69
N ALA A 6 -18.09 12.46 -7.77
CA ALA A 6 -16.80 11.83 -8.02
C ALA A 6 -16.52 10.83 -6.91
N VAL A 7 -16.25 9.58 -7.28
CA VAL A 7 -15.91 8.51 -6.34
C VAL A 7 -14.65 8.91 -5.56
N GLN A 8 -14.81 9.08 -4.24
CA GLN A 8 -13.72 9.46 -3.35
C GLN A 8 -13.08 8.19 -2.78
N ILE A 9 -11.83 7.96 -3.14
CA ILE A 9 -11.05 6.86 -2.58
C ILE A 9 -10.58 7.27 -1.18
N PRO A 10 -10.71 6.38 -0.17
CA PRO A 10 -10.20 6.67 1.16
C PRO A 10 -8.68 6.80 1.12
N VAL A 11 -8.12 7.64 2.00
CA VAL A 11 -6.66 7.78 2.14
C VAL A 11 -6.01 6.42 2.41
N TYR A 12 -4.92 6.14 1.71
CA TYR A 12 -4.19 4.88 1.84
C TYR A 12 -3.74 4.59 3.29
N ASN A 13 -4.12 3.42 3.80
CA ASN A 13 -3.71 2.95 5.12
C ASN A 13 -2.50 2.00 5.00
N ARG A 14 -1.29 2.50 5.27
CA ARG A 14 -0.06 1.70 5.23
C ARG A 14 -0.02 0.58 6.27
N SER A 15 -0.65 0.80 7.43
CA SER A 15 -0.63 -0.16 8.54
C SER A 15 -1.54 -1.36 8.29
N ASP A 16 -2.61 -1.16 7.51
CA ASP A 16 -3.53 -2.23 7.13
C ASP A 16 -4.06 -2.03 5.69
N PRO A 17 -3.26 -2.44 4.68
CA PRO A 17 -3.68 -2.35 3.28
C PRO A 17 -4.91 -3.21 2.97
N ALA A 18 -5.13 -4.31 3.70
CA ALA A 18 -6.27 -5.19 3.48
C ALA A 18 -7.57 -4.48 3.88
N LEU A 19 -7.59 -3.83 5.06
CA LEU A 19 -8.71 -2.98 5.49
C LEU A 19 -8.96 -1.83 4.50
N TRP A 20 -7.90 -1.19 4.01
CA TRP A 20 -8.05 -0.11 3.03
C TRP A 20 -8.76 -0.57 1.75
N PHE A 21 -8.42 -1.74 1.22
CA PHE A 21 -9.13 -2.30 0.06
C PHE A 21 -10.60 -2.61 0.35
N ILE A 22 -10.94 -3.06 1.56
CA ILE A 22 -12.35 -3.26 1.97
C ILE A 22 -13.12 -1.93 1.94
N MET A 23 -12.49 -0.84 2.38
CA MET A 23 -13.08 0.49 2.32
C MET A 23 -13.26 0.95 0.87
N CYS A 24 -12.26 0.77 0.01
CA CYS A 24 -12.35 1.06 -1.43
C CYS A 24 -13.51 0.30 -2.10
N GLU A 25 -13.65 -1.01 -1.81
CA GLU A 25 -14.73 -1.84 -2.33
C GLU A 25 -16.10 -1.37 -1.88
N SER A 26 -16.21 -0.83 -0.67
CA SER A 26 -17.44 -0.22 -0.18
C SER A 26 -17.78 1.04 -0.96
N THR A 27 -16.79 1.91 -1.24
CA THR A 27 -16.98 3.09 -2.10
C THR A 27 -17.43 2.69 -3.51
N PHE A 28 -16.79 1.68 -4.12
CA PHE A 28 -17.17 1.21 -5.45
C PHE A 28 -18.61 0.68 -5.51
N LYS A 29 -19.06 -0.03 -4.46
CA LYS A 29 -20.44 -0.53 -4.35
C LYS A 29 -21.46 0.61 -4.20
N LEU A 30 -21.09 1.69 -3.52
CA LEU A 30 -21.94 2.84 -3.24
C LEU A 30 -21.86 3.94 -4.32
N ALA A 31 -21.06 3.73 -5.38
CA ALA A 31 -20.91 4.70 -6.46
C ALA A 31 -22.26 4.99 -7.16
N VAL A 32 -22.48 6.26 -7.49
CA VAL A 32 -23.71 6.78 -8.11
C VAL A 32 -23.37 7.32 -9.50
N PRO A 33 -24.19 7.07 -10.54
CA PRO A 33 -25.54 6.46 -10.52
C PRO A 33 -25.57 4.92 -10.49
N LYS A 34 -24.44 4.24 -10.70
CA LYS A 34 -24.34 2.78 -10.65
C LYS A 34 -23.04 2.34 -9.94
N PRO A 35 -23.04 1.15 -9.32
CA PRO A 35 -21.83 0.57 -8.74
C PRO A 35 -20.71 0.43 -9.78
N ILE A 36 -19.46 0.60 -9.34
CA ILE A 36 -18.29 0.29 -10.14
C ILE A 36 -17.98 -1.20 -10.00
N THR A 37 -18.17 -1.95 -11.07
CA THR A 37 -17.95 -3.40 -11.10
C THR A 37 -16.73 -3.79 -11.93
N GLU A 38 -16.44 -3.04 -12.99
CA GLU A 38 -15.35 -3.30 -13.93
C GLU A 38 -13.97 -3.24 -13.24
N SER A 39 -13.18 -4.30 -13.41
CA SER A 39 -11.86 -4.44 -12.80
C SER A 39 -10.92 -3.31 -13.20
N VAL A 40 -10.82 -3.01 -14.50
CA VAL A 40 -9.99 -1.91 -15.03
C VAL A 40 -10.37 -0.56 -14.41
N THR A 41 -11.66 -0.30 -14.23
CA THR A 41 -12.13 0.96 -13.62
C THR A 41 -11.71 1.05 -12.15
N LYS A 42 -11.87 -0.02 -11.36
CA LYS A 42 -11.39 -0.06 -9.96
C LYS A 42 -9.88 0.10 -9.87
N PHE A 43 -9.14 -0.57 -10.76
CA PHE A 43 -7.68 -0.45 -10.87
C PHE A 43 -7.27 1.01 -11.09
N ASN A 44 -7.87 1.71 -12.05
CA ASN A 44 -7.55 3.11 -12.34
C ASN A 44 -7.77 4.03 -11.13
N TYR A 45 -8.90 3.87 -10.42
CA TYR A 45 -9.16 4.63 -9.20
C TYR A 45 -8.11 4.41 -8.13
N VAL A 46 -7.79 3.14 -7.84
CA VAL A 46 -6.75 2.78 -6.87
C VAL A 46 -5.40 3.39 -7.28
N VAL A 47 -4.98 3.20 -8.53
CA VAL A 47 -3.69 3.69 -9.01
C VAL A 47 -3.58 5.21 -8.93
N SER A 48 -4.66 5.94 -9.23
CA SER A 48 -4.66 7.40 -9.14
C SER A 48 -4.52 7.95 -7.72
N ASP A 49 -4.86 7.15 -6.71
CA ASP A 49 -4.87 7.55 -5.30
C ASP A 49 -3.68 7.00 -4.50
N LEU A 50 -2.90 6.08 -5.09
CA LEU A 50 -1.74 5.50 -4.42
C LEU A 50 -0.63 6.55 -4.18
N PRO A 51 -0.09 6.65 -2.96
CA PRO A 51 1.10 7.45 -2.71
C PRO A 51 2.29 6.96 -3.56
N PRO A 52 3.18 7.86 -4.04
CA PRO A 52 4.30 7.48 -4.91
C PRO A 52 5.20 6.36 -4.38
N GLU A 53 5.44 6.35 -3.06
CA GLU A 53 6.24 5.31 -2.39
C GLU A 53 5.56 3.94 -2.44
N ILE A 54 4.22 3.91 -2.39
CA ILE A 54 3.44 2.67 -2.45
C ILE A 54 3.31 2.21 -3.90
N ALA A 55 3.06 3.12 -4.84
CA ALA A 55 3.06 2.82 -6.27
C ALA A 55 4.42 2.24 -6.72
N SER A 56 5.51 2.68 -6.11
CA SER A 56 6.86 2.15 -6.37
C SER A 56 7.02 0.68 -5.93
N LEU A 57 6.35 0.22 -4.87
CA LEU A 57 6.41 -1.17 -4.40
C LEU A 57 5.80 -2.17 -5.39
N VAL A 58 4.86 -1.70 -6.21
CA VAL A 58 4.10 -2.51 -7.19
C VAL A 58 4.32 -2.02 -8.63
N ARG A 59 5.42 -1.31 -8.89
CA ARG A 59 5.69 -0.65 -10.18
C ARG A 59 5.59 -1.61 -11.37
N ASP A 60 6.12 -2.81 -11.25
CA ASP A 60 6.07 -3.87 -12.26
C ASP A 60 4.62 -4.20 -12.65
N ILE A 61 3.72 -4.25 -11.68
CA ILE A 61 2.29 -4.52 -11.87
C ILE A 61 1.61 -3.34 -12.56
N LEU A 62 1.99 -2.11 -12.19
CA LEU A 62 1.42 -0.91 -12.81
C LEU A 62 1.89 -0.77 -14.28
N MET A 63 3.12 -1.17 -14.57
CA MET A 63 3.70 -1.12 -15.93
C MET A 63 3.19 -2.24 -16.83
N ASN A 64 2.85 -3.39 -16.25
CA ASN A 64 2.34 -4.54 -16.96
C ASN A 64 1.13 -5.13 -16.20
N PRO A 65 -0.03 -4.45 -16.24
CA PRO A 65 -1.22 -4.90 -15.53
C PRO A 65 -1.75 -6.21 -16.11
N ASP A 66 -2.37 -7.04 -15.26
CA ASP A 66 -3.05 -8.24 -15.72
C ASP A 66 -4.17 -7.88 -16.71
N ALA A 67 -4.28 -8.64 -17.80
CA ALA A 67 -5.20 -8.32 -18.89
C ALA A 67 -6.67 -8.61 -18.55
N THR A 68 -6.92 -9.49 -17.59
CA THR A 68 -8.27 -10.00 -17.28
C THR A 68 -8.82 -9.38 -16.01
N ASP A 69 -8.01 -9.32 -14.95
CA ASP A 69 -8.42 -8.82 -13.64
C ASP A 69 -7.31 -8.00 -12.94
N PRO A 70 -6.95 -6.83 -13.51
CA PRO A 70 -5.85 -6.00 -13.00
C PRO A 70 -6.07 -5.53 -11.57
N TYR A 71 -7.31 -5.28 -11.15
CA TYR A 71 -7.62 -4.85 -9.78
C TYR A 71 -7.30 -5.95 -8.76
N THR A 72 -7.75 -7.18 -8.99
CA THR A 72 -7.49 -8.29 -8.06
C THR A 72 -6.01 -8.63 -8.00
N HIS A 73 -5.32 -8.62 -9.13
CA HIS A 73 -3.87 -8.85 -9.16
C HIS A 73 -3.11 -7.78 -8.36
N LEU A 74 -3.42 -6.50 -8.60
CA LEU A 74 -2.84 -5.38 -7.84
C LEU A 74 -3.13 -5.50 -6.34
N LYS A 75 -4.39 -5.79 -5.97
CA LYS A 75 -4.80 -5.93 -4.56
C LYS A 75 -3.99 -7.00 -3.84
N THR A 76 -3.91 -8.20 -4.42
CA THR A 76 -3.18 -9.33 -3.83
C THR A 76 -1.71 -8.98 -3.62
N GLU A 77 -1.05 -8.50 -4.67
CA GLU A 77 0.38 -8.21 -4.60
C GLU A 77 0.72 -7.05 -3.69
N LEU A 78 -0.11 -6.00 -3.67
CA LEU A 78 0.11 -4.85 -2.79
C LEU A 78 0.01 -5.24 -1.32
N ILE A 79 -0.97 -6.10 -0.96
CA ILE A 79 -1.11 -6.62 0.41
C ILE A 79 0.10 -7.51 0.77
N ASN A 80 0.51 -8.41 -0.13
CA ASN A 80 1.64 -9.31 0.09
C ASN A 80 2.94 -8.54 0.32
N ARG A 81 3.29 -7.64 -0.61
CA ARG A 81 4.55 -6.89 -0.57
C ARG A 81 4.61 -5.89 0.58
N SER A 82 3.47 -5.29 0.94
CA SER A 82 3.40 -4.44 2.14
C SER A 82 3.68 -5.23 3.42
N SER A 83 3.12 -6.45 3.52
CA SER A 83 3.37 -7.34 4.65
C SER A 83 4.85 -7.75 4.74
N GLU A 84 5.48 -8.09 3.61
CA GLU A 84 6.90 -8.42 3.55
C GLU A 84 7.78 -7.22 3.90
N SER A 85 7.43 -6.02 3.43
CA SER A 85 8.16 -4.79 3.74
C SER A 85 8.14 -4.51 5.24
N SER A 86 6.97 -4.57 5.88
CA SER A 86 6.83 -4.39 7.33
C SER A 86 7.63 -5.43 8.12
N GLN A 87 7.62 -6.70 7.69
CA GLN A 87 8.44 -7.74 8.32
C GLN A 87 9.94 -7.49 8.17
N ARG A 88 10.39 -7.00 7.01
CA ARG A 88 11.79 -6.64 6.78
C ARG A 88 12.21 -5.46 7.65
N GLU A 89 11.36 -4.44 7.77
CA GLU A 89 11.60 -3.28 8.64
C GLU A 89 11.74 -3.72 10.11
N ILE A 90 10.81 -4.55 10.61
CA ILE A 90 10.89 -5.10 11.96
C ILE A 90 12.18 -5.90 12.17
N ARG A 91 12.57 -6.76 11.22
CA ARG A 91 13.82 -7.54 11.31
C ARG A 91 15.05 -6.62 11.34
N GLN A 92 15.07 -5.57 10.52
CA GLN A 92 16.17 -4.61 10.52
C GLN A 92 16.24 -3.81 11.82
N LEU A 93 15.11 -3.43 12.40
CA LEU A 93 15.07 -2.77 13.70
C LEU A 93 15.60 -3.70 14.80
N LEU A 94 15.18 -4.97 14.83
CA LEU A 94 15.67 -5.94 15.80
C LEU A 94 17.17 -6.24 15.63
N SER A 95 17.65 -6.42 14.39
CA SER A 95 19.08 -6.65 14.11
C SER A 95 19.95 -5.39 14.28
N GLY A 96 19.39 -4.20 14.08
CA GLY A 96 20.03 -2.92 14.31
C GLY A 96 20.06 -2.53 15.79
N GLU A 97 19.04 -2.93 16.57
CA GLU A 97 18.98 -2.73 18.02
C GLU A 97 19.98 -3.62 18.77
N GLU A 98 20.36 -4.77 18.21
CA GLU A 98 21.53 -5.55 18.66
C GLU A 98 22.88 -4.82 18.47
N LEU A 99 22.94 -3.79 17.62
CA LEU A 99 24.11 -2.90 17.48
C LEU A 99 23.99 -1.61 18.32
N GLY A 100 22.79 -1.28 18.81
CA GLY A 100 22.54 -0.14 19.71
C GLY A 100 22.77 -0.43 21.20
N THR A 101 23.01 -1.69 21.56
CA THR A 101 23.25 -2.14 22.95
C THR A 101 24.69 -2.60 23.24
N ARG A 102 25.67 -2.22 22.41
CA ARG A 102 27.09 -2.31 22.79
C ARG A 102 27.61 -0.96 23.30
N LYS A 103 27.62 -0.76 24.62
CA LYS A 103 28.50 0.18 25.37
C LYS A 103 29.54 -0.68 26.15
N PRO A 104 30.77 -0.25 26.57
CA PRO A 104 31.25 1.11 26.88
C PRO A 104 32.79 1.31 26.67
N SER A 105 33.38 1.04 25.48
CA SER A 105 34.86 0.96 25.35
C SER A 105 35.61 2.27 25.05
N ASP A 106 34.94 3.41 24.93
CA ASP A 106 35.59 4.71 24.63
C ASP A 106 35.89 5.59 25.85
N VAL A 107 35.69 5.10 27.08
CA VAL A 107 36.17 5.82 28.27
C VAL A 107 37.52 5.27 28.70
N VAL A 108 38.58 5.70 28.01
CA VAL A 108 39.92 5.74 28.58
C VAL A 108 40.44 7.17 28.42
N GLN A 109 40.30 7.94 29.49
CA GLN A 109 40.97 9.22 29.68
C GLN A 109 42.47 9.00 29.50
N LYS A 110 43.05 9.72 28.54
CA LYS A 110 44.49 9.86 28.41
C LYS A 110 44.99 10.67 29.62
N LEU A 111 46.04 10.15 30.26
CA LEU A 111 46.78 10.71 31.40
C LEU A 111 47.06 12.22 31.26
#